data_AF-A0A3S0ZR42-F1
#
_entry.id   AF-A0A3S0ZR42-F1
#
_cell.length_a   1.000
_cell.length_b   1.000
_cell.length_c   1.000
_cell.angle_alpha   90.00
_cell.angle_beta   90.00
_cell.angle_gamma   90.00
#
_symmetry.space_group_name_H-M   'P 1'
#
loop_
_entity.id
_entity.type
_entity.pdbx_description
1 polymer ?
#
loop_
_entity_poly.entity_id
_entity_poly.type
_entity_poly.pdbx_seq_one_letter_code
_entity_poly.pdbx_strand_id
1 'polypeptide(L)'
;MSIDTNSVGRAQHSEPIFTLYGRIAADFLGKFTVPKTSLHFSLVIDDAYNGITVIDGQPTYGNLGLRNALRIRTNIYANSLPTDVIVKIPLDPPSDMSRQTFALELVKRAQNFASYVSPYSVPAKVFGSRMRPGEYNSSSYLAALLKSVMGYVPDVKVAGYQAPGWENPMPLHFFKGEALR
;
A
#
# COMPACT_ATOMS: atom_id res chain seq x y z
N MET A 1 28.07 50.49 -6.19
CA MET A 1 27.98 49.12 -6.77
C MET A 1 26.98 48.34 -5.95
N SER A 2 25.84 47.98 -6.56
CA SER A 2 25.18 46.65 -6.59
C SER A 2 25.55 45.61 -5.50
N ILE A 3 24.66 44.81 -4.90
CA ILE A 3 23.22 44.51 -5.00
C ILE A 3 22.88 43.76 -3.69
N ASP A 4 21.65 43.93 -3.21
CA ASP A 4 20.99 43.12 -2.17
C ASP A 4 21.31 41.63 -2.28
N THR A 5 22.07 41.10 -1.32
CA THR A 5 22.02 39.66 -1.03
C THR A 5 20.85 39.43 -0.08
N ASN A 6 19.64 39.52 -0.66
CA ASN A 6 18.49 38.85 -0.07
C ASN A 6 18.86 37.37 0.04
N SER A 7 19.16 36.97 1.27
CA SER A 7 19.26 35.57 1.69
C SER A 7 17.94 34.92 1.30
N VAL A 8 17.92 34.29 0.13
CA VAL A 8 16.87 33.37 -0.23
C VAL A 8 17.01 32.26 0.78
N GLY A 9 16.21 32.32 1.84
CA GLY A 9 15.96 31.19 2.71
C GLY A 9 15.64 30.04 1.78
N ARG A 10 16.58 29.10 1.67
CA ARG A 10 16.40 27.84 0.98
C ARG A 10 15.28 27.16 1.75
N ALA A 11 14.03 27.43 1.36
CA ALA A 11 12.91 26.62 1.75
C ALA A 11 13.36 25.19 1.46
N GLN A 12 13.58 24.43 2.51
CA GLN A 12 14.01 23.05 2.41
C GLN A 12 12.80 22.34 1.79
N HIS A 13 12.74 22.31 0.46
CA HIS A 13 11.77 21.58 -0.33
C HIS A 13 11.98 20.10 0.01
N SER A 14 11.40 19.63 1.10
CA SER A 14 11.55 18.24 1.50
C SER A 14 10.74 17.41 0.53
N GLU A 15 11.46 16.70 -0.34
CA GLU A 15 10.89 15.73 -1.27
C GLU A 15 10.04 14.69 -0.51
N PRO A 16 9.03 14.10 -1.15
CA PRO A 16 8.19 13.10 -0.51
C PRO A 16 8.99 11.93 0.07
N ILE A 17 8.67 11.54 1.30
CA ILE A 17 9.23 10.38 1.98
C ILE A 17 8.20 9.24 1.92
N PHE A 18 8.67 8.03 1.60
CA PHE A 18 7.83 6.85 1.47
C PHE A 18 8.19 5.83 2.53
N THR A 19 7.20 5.29 3.22
CA THR A 19 7.42 4.24 4.21
C THR A 19 6.28 3.23 4.23
N LEU A 20 6.60 1.94 4.21
CA LEU A 20 5.64 0.89 4.49
C LEU A 20 5.50 0.72 6.00
N TYR A 21 4.31 0.99 6.51
CA TYR A 21 3.93 0.80 7.89
C TYR A 21 3.28 -0.57 8.01
N GLY A 22 3.90 -1.49 8.74
CA GLY A 22 3.34 -2.81 9.01
C GLY A 22 2.75 -2.87 10.42
N ARG A 23 1.52 -3.34 10.52
CA ARG A 23 0.80 -3.62 11.77
C ARG A 23 0.27 -5.05 11.79
N ILE A 24 -0.03 -5.58 12.97
CA ILE A 24 -0.72 -6.86 13.09
C ILE A 24 -2.10 -6.75 12.44
N ALA A 25 -2.46 -7.69 11.57
CA ALA A 25 -3.78 -7.70 10.95
C ALA A 25 -4.88 -7.86 12.03
N ALA A 26 -5.71 -6.82 12.20
CA ALA A 26 -6.53 -6.64 13.40
C ALA A 26 -7.86 -7.40 13.41
N ASP A 27 -8.41 -7.76 12.23
CA ASP A 27 -9.75 -8.35 12.13
C ASP A 27 -9.75 -9.88 12.28
N PHE A 28 -10.92 -10.47 12.58
CA PHE A 28 -11.12 -11.93 12.58
C PHE A 28 -10.57 -12.56 11.30
N LEU A 29 -10.71 -11.88 10.15
CA LEU A 29 -10.18 -12.30 8.86
C LEU A 29 -8.64 -12.26 8.75
N GLY A 30 -7.94 -11.50 9.59
CA GLY A 30 -6.47 -11.36 9.59
C GLY A 30 -5.76 -12.19 10.67
N LYS A 31 -6.47 -12.57 11.74
CA LYS A 31 -5.90 -13.19 12.95
C LYS A 31 -5.63 -14.70 12.86
N PHE A 32 -6.15 -15.40 11.85
CA PHE A 32 -6.01 -16.87 11.72
C PHE A 32 -4.80 -17.32 10.91
N THR A 33 -3.60 -16.81 11.19
CA THR A 33 -2.41 -17.25 10.47
C THR A 33 -1.38 -17.88 11.40
N VAL A 34 -1.14 -19.17 11.18
CA VAL A 34 -0.07 -19.95 11.80
C VAL A 34 0.96 -20.29 10.70
N PRO A 35 2.26 -20.39 11.00
CA PRO A 35 2.89 -20.33 12.33
C PRO A 35 3.31 -18.92 12.80
N LYS A 36 3.14 -17.87 11.98
CA LYS A 36 3.58 -16.49 12.30
C LYS A 36 2.44 -15.49 12.16
N THR A 37 2.43 -14.45 12.96
CA THR A 37 1.45 -13.36 12.87
C THR A 37 1.55 -12.65 11.52
N SER A 38 0.40 -12.40 10.88
CA SER A 38 0.34 -11.68 9.61
C SER A 38 0.40 -10.17 9.77
N LEU A 39 1.24 -9.54 8.93
CA LEU A 39 1.30 -8.10 8.78
C LEU A 39 0.29 -7.62 7.73
N HIS A 40 -0.37 -6.52 8.07
CA HIS A 40 -1.05 -5.65 7.13
C HIS A 40 -0.18 -4.42 6.91
N PHE A 41 0.10 -4.10 5.65
CA PHE A 41 0.90 -2.94 5.28
C PHE A 41 0.03 -1.80 4.78
N SER A 42 0.41 -0.59 5.17
CA SER A 42 -0.06 0.67 4.60
C SER A 42 1.15 1.44 4.07
N LEU A 43 1.03 2.00 2.87
CA LEU A 43 2.03 2.92 2.32
C LEU A 43 1.74 4.33 2.84
N VAL A 44 2.72 4.91 3.52
CA VAL A 44 2.71 6.30 3.99
C VAL A 44 3.57 7.12 3.03
N ILE A 45 2.98 8.20 2.51
CA ILE A 45 3.65 9.24 1.73
C ILE A 45 3.59 10.51 2.60
N ASP A 46 4.75 10.98 3.04
CA ASP A 46 4.88 12.22 3.81
C ASP A 46 5.47 13.31 2.90
N ASP A 47 4.69 14.33 2.62
CA ASP A 47 5.00 15.40 1.68
C ASP A 47 4.76 16.76 2.37
N ALA A 48 5.74 17.66 2.32
CA ALA A 48 5.64 18.95 3.01
C ALA A 48 4.55 19.90 2.48
N TYR A 49 4.06 19.68 1.26
CA TYR A 49 3.00 20.48 0.64
C TYR A 49 1.62 19.83 0.82
N ASN A 50 1.55 18.50 0.69
CA ASN A 50 0.29 17.76 0.67
C ASN A 50 -0.03 17.08 2.02
N GLY A 51 0.89 17.15 2.98
CA GLY A 51 0.79 16.47 4.26
C GLY A 51 1.00 14.95 4.10
N ILE A 52 0.39 14.21 5.02
CA ILE A 52 0.50 12.75 5.06
C ILE A 52 -0.63 12.15 4.23
N THR A 53 -0.29 11.33 3.25
CA THR A 53 -1.22 10.46 2.52
C THR A 53 -0.93 9.01 2.86
N VAL A 54 -1.96 8.24 3.19
CA VAL A 54 -1.84 6.80 3.47
C VAL A 54 -2.69 6.00 2.50
N ILE A 55 -2.11 4.94 1.94
CA ILE A 55 -2.74 4.05 0.97
C ILE A 55 -2.65 2.61 1.45
N ASP A 56 -3.78 1.92 1.56
CA ASP A 56 -3.83 0.47 1.80
C ASP A 56 -4.99 -0.20 1.07
N GLY A 57 -4.90 -1.53 0.97
CA GLY A 57 -6.00 -2.37 0.48
C GLY A 57 -6.82 -2.85 1.68
N GLN A 58 -8.15 -2.76 1.61
CA GLN A 58 -9.03 -3.24 2.68
C GLN A 58 -10.07 -4.24 2.15
N PRO A 59 -10.47 -5.22 2.98
CA PRO A 59 -11.72 -5.91 2.73
C PRO A 59 -12.88 -4.92 2.87
N THR A 60 -13.98 -5.28 2.24
CA THR A 60 -15.24 -4.56 2.31
C THR A 60 -16.22 -5.42 3.09
N TYR A 61 -16.99 -4.77 3.96
CA TYR A 61 -17.97 -5.44 4.80
C TYR A 61 -19.38 -5.21 4.25
N GLY A 62 -20.37 -5.96 4.76
CA GLY A 62 -21.74 -5.96 4.24
C GLY A 62 -22.47 -4.61 4.30
N ASN A 63 -21.90 -3.62 5.00
CA ASN A 63 -22.39 -2.25 5.06
C ASN A 63 -22.35 -1.51 3.70
N LEU A 64 -21.59 -2.01 2.72
CA LEU A 64 -21.53 -1.48 1.34
C LEU A 64 -22.39 -2.28 0.35
N GLY A 65 -23.32 -3.10 0.87
CA GLY A 65 -24.20 -3.98 0.10
C GLY A 65 -23.63 -5.38 -0.10
N LEU A 66 -24.50 -6.40 -0.09
CA LEU A 66 -24.12 -7.82 -0.17
C LEU A 66 -23.27 -8.16 -1.42
N ARG A 67 -23.50 -7.49 -2.54
CA ARG A 67 -22.71 -7.70 -3.79
C ARG A 67 -21.25 -7.29 -3.66
N ASN A 68 -20.97 -6.30 -2.81
CA ASN A 68 -19.65 -5.75 -2.59
C ASN A 68 -18.96 -6.36 -1.38
N ALA A 69 -19.66 -7.12 -0.54
CA ALA A 69 -19.07 -7.74 0.64
C ALA A 69 -17.90 -8.68 0.28
N LEU A 70 -16.87 -8.67 1.12
CA LEU A 70 -15.67 -9.49 0.99
C LEU A 70 -14.95 -9.28 -0.35
N ARG A 71 -14.90 -8.03 -0.82
CA ARG A 71 -14.08 -7.64 -1.98
C ARG A 71 -12.99 -6.67 -1.60
N ILE A 72 -11.92 -6.66 -2.38
CA ILE A 72 -10.79 -5.75 -2.17
C ILE A 72 -11.17 -4.35 -2.65
N ARG A 73 -10.87 -3.33 -1.84
CA ARG A 73 -10.93 -1.93 -2.24
C ARG A 73 -9.63 -1.20 -1.90
N THR A 74 -9.37 -0.13 -2.65
CA THR A 74 -8.42 0.90 -2.22
C THR A 74 -9.01 1.66 -1.03
N ASN A 75 -8.16 2.00 -0.06
CA ASN A 75 -8.43 2.94 0.99
C ASN A 75 -7.32 4.00 0.99
N ILE A 76 -7.70 5.27 0.78
CA ILE A 76 -6.80 6.42 0.81
C ILE A 76 -7.33 7.39 1.86
N TYR A 77 -6.46 7.83 2.76
CA TYR A 77 -6.80 8.80 3.80
C TYR A 77 -5.62 9.73 4.05
N ALA A 78 -5.95 10.95 4.48
CA ALA A 78 -4.97 12.01 4.73
C ALA A 78 -4.87 12.34 6.21
N ASN A 79 -3.70 12.85 6.62
CA ASN A 79 -3.44 13.45 7.94
C ASN A 79 -3.77 12.53 9.13
N SER A 80 -3.66 11.22 8.94
CA SER A 80 -3.78 10.22 10.00
C SER A 80 -2.81 9.10 9.69
N LEU A 81 -1.94 8.78 10.64
CA LEU A 81 -1.01 7.65 10.51
C LEU A 81 -1.68 6.35 10.98
N PRO A 82 -1.31 5.20 10.42
CA PRO A 82 -1.71 3.91 10.98
C PRO A 82 -1.30 3.81 12.45
N THR A 83 -2.20 3.30 13.31
CA THR A 83 -1.91 2.96 14.70
C THR A 83 -1.27 1.57 14.83
N ASP A 84 -0.69 1.27 15.99
CA ASP A 84 -0.18 -0.07 16.34
C ASP A 84 0.88 -0.62 15.36
N VAL A 85 1.69 0.30 14.83
CA VAL A 85 2.75 0.01 13.87
C VAL A 85 3.91 -0.66 14.59
N ILE A 86 4.27 -1.86 14.12
CA ILE A 86 5.35 -2.66 14.68
C ILE A 86 6.58 -2.71 13.77
N VAL A 87 6.44 -2.30 12.52
CA VAL A 87 7.56 -2.21 11.57
C VAL A 87 7.36 -1.01 10.63
N LYS A 88 8.46 -0.31 10.36
CA LYS A 88 8.54 0.79 9.38
C LYS A 88 9.66 0.47 8.39
N ILE A 89 9.34 0.36 7.12
CA ILE A 89 10.29 0.02 6.06
C ILE A 89 10.37 1.20 5.10
N PRO A 90 11.49 1.95 5.07
CA PRO A 90 11.68 3.01 4.07
C PRO A 90 11.55 2.44 2.65
N LEU A 91 10.96 3.22 1.76
CA LEU A 91 10.93 2.92 0.34
C LEU A 91 11.56 4.07 -0.44
N ASP A 92 12.31 3.70 -1.47
CA ASP A 92 12.88 4.64 -2.42
C ASP A 92 12.26 4.42 -3.80
N PRO A 93 12.07 5.49 -4.60
CA PRO A 93 11.66 5.37 -5.98
C PRO A 93 12.71 4.61 -6.81
N PRO A 94 12.33 4.08 -7.98
CA PRO A 94 13.30 3.66 -8.99
C PRO A 94 14.32 4.77 -9.31
N SER A 95 15.55 4.40 -9.63
CA SER A 95 16.66 5.36 -9.83
C SER A 95 16.43 6.38 -10.94
N ASP A 96 15.55 6.07 -11.90
CA ASP A 96 15.15 6.90 -13.03
C ASP A 96 13.87 7.72 -12.77
N MET A 97 13.33 7.68 -11.54
CA MET A 97 12.08 8.34 -11.17
C MET A 97 12.30 9.31 -9.99
N SER A 98 11.87 10.57 -10.15
CA SER A 98 11.89 11.52 -9.04
C SER A 98 10.89 11.13 -7.95
N ARG A 99 11.13 11.56 -6.71
CA ARG A 99 10.21 11.32 -5.58
C ARG A 99 8.82 11.93 -5.84
N GLN A 100 8.74 13.11 -6.44
CA GLN A 100 7.45 13.73 -6.77
C GLN A 100 6.68 12.93 -7.81
N THR A 101 7.34 12.48 -8.89
CA THR A 101 6.70 11.62 -9.91
C THR A 101 6.26 10.31 -9.29
N PHE A 102 7.07 9.72 -8.41
CA PHE A 102 6.73 8.49 -7.72
C PHE A 102 5.47 8.63 -6.85
N ALA A 103 5.38 9.70 -6.03
CA ALA A 103 4.19 9.98 -5.24
C ALA A 103 2.95 10.15 -6.11
N LEU A 104 3.05 10.93 -7.19
CA LEU A 104 1.93 11.20 -8.09
C LEU A 104 1.43 9.93 -8.79
N GLU A 105 2.32 9.09 -9.30
CA GLU A 105 1.93 7.83 -9.94
C GLU A 105 1.37 6.82 -8.93
N LEU A 106 1.90 6.75 -7.69
CA LEU A 106 1.31 5.91 -6.64
C LEU A 106 -0.13 6.29 -6.32
N VAL A 107 -0.39 7.58 -6.10
CA VAL A 107 -1.74 8.08 -5.81
C VAL A 107 -2.67 7.81 -7.01
N LYS A 108 -2.22 8.14 -8.22
CA LYS A 108 -2.98 7.92 -9.46
C LYS A 108 -3.32 6.44 -9.69
N ARG A 109 -2.37 5.53 -9.51
CA ARG A 109 -2.61 4.07 -9.66
C ARG A 109 -3.53 3.54 -8.58
N ALA A 110 -3.42 4.01 -7.35
CA ALA A 110 -4.31 3.64 -6.27
C ALA A 110 -5.76 4.09 -6.53
N GLN A 111 -5.94 5.31 -7.05
CA GLN A 111 -7.26 5.85 -7.45
C GLN A 111 -7.85 5.08 -8.63
N ASN A 112 -7.02 4.64 -9.57
CA ASN A 112 -7.43 3.86 -10.74
C ASN A 112 -7.64 2.37 -10.46
N PHE A 113 -7.50 1.92 -9.22
CA PHE A 113 -7.74 0.53 -8.86
C PHE A 113 -9.23 0.19 -8.98
N ALA A 114 -9.54 -0.88 -9.70
CA ALA A 114 -10.90 -1.41 -9.86
C ALA A 114 -11.40 -2.09 -8.56
N SER A 115 -11.72 -1.26 -7.57
CA SER A 115 -12.29 -1.69 -6.28
C SER A 115 -13.57 -2.48 -6.49
N TYR A 116 -13.84 -3.43 -5.59
CA TYR A 116 -15.03 -4.29 -5.63
C TYR A 116 -15.12 -5.25 -6.83
N VAL A 117 -14.03 -5.45 -7.59
CA VAL A 117 -13.99 -6.47 -8.65
C VAL A 117 -13.44 -7.78 -8.12
N SER A 118 -12.28 -7.77 -7.44
CA SER A 118 -11.64 -8.98 -6.94
C SER A 118 -12.15 -9.40 -5.55
N PRO A 119 -12.53 -10.67 -5.34
CA PRO A 119 -12.84 -11.20 -4.01
C PRO A 119 -11.63 -11.12 -3.07
N TYR A 120 -11.89 -10.80 -1.80
CA TYR A 120 -10.89 -10.83 -0.73
C TYR A 120 -10.73 -12.27 -0.22
N SER A 121 -9.48 -12.73 -0.18
CA SER A 121 -9.11 -14.05 0.34
C SER A 121 -8.40 -13.89 1.68
N VAL A 122 -8.95 -14.55 2.70
CA VAL A 122 -8.36 -14.57 4.04
C VAL A 122 -7.08 -15.40 4.00
N PRO A 123 -5.96 -14.92 4.58
CA PRO A 123 -4.70 -15.66 4.61
C PRO A 123 -4.72 -16.93 5.50
N ALA A 124 -5.88 -17.39 5.97
CA ALA A 124 -5.98 -18.53 6.88
C ALA A 124 -5.62 -19.86 6.21
N LYS A 125 -4.38 -20.29 6.39
CA LYS A 125 -3.99 -21.69 6.24
C LYS A 125 -3.24 -22.12 7.49
N VAL A 126 -3.70 -23.21 8.10
CA VAL A 126 -3.09 -23.82 9.29
C VAL A 126 -1.66 -24.32 9.02
N PHE A 127 -1.28 -24.47 7.74
CA PHE A 127 0.01 -25.04 7.32
C PHE A 127 0.69 -24.29 6.16
N GLY A 128 0.30 -23.05 5.87
CA GLY A 128 0.84 -22.34 4.69
C GLY A 128 0.99 -20.83 4.90
N SER A 129 2.18 -20.32 4.63
CA SER A 129 2.50 -18.89 4.70
C SER A 129 2.20 -18.12 3.40
N ARG A 130 1.65 -18.80 2.37
CA ARG A 130 1.46 -18.26 1.01
C ARG A 130 0.02 -18.38 0.53
N MET A 131 -0.40 -17.36 -0.23
CA MET A 131 -1.68 -17.37 -0.95
C MET A 131 -1.62 -18.34 -2.14
N ARG A 132 -2.73 -19.02 -2.46
CA ARG A 132 -2.80 -19.82 -3.71
C ARG A 132 -2.86 -18.87 -4.91
N PRO A 133 -2.49 -19.34 -6.11
CA PRO A 133 -2.77 -18.61 -7.34
C PRO A 133 -4.26 -18.22 -7.41
N GLY A 134 -4.54 -16.95 -7.72
CA GLY A 134 -5.89 -16.38 -7.78
C GLY A 134 -6.48 -15.92 -6.44
N GLU A 135 -5.83 -16.21 -5.31
CA GLU A 135 -6.23 -15.67 -4.00
C GLU A 135 -5.50 -14.34 -3.73
N TYR A 136 -6.25 -13.27 -3.46
CA TYR A 136 -5.70 -11.93 -3.23
C TYR A 136 -6.23 -11.32 -1.93
N ASN A 137 -5.41 -10.50 -1.29
CA ASN A 137 -5.75 -9.76 -0.07
C ASN A 137 -5.15 -8.35 -0.07
N SER A 138 -5.15 -7.69 1.09
CA SER A 138 -4.56 -6.36 1.27
C SER A 138 -3.08 -6.28 0.89
N SER A 139 -2.30 -7.33 1.17
CA SER A 139 -0.88 -7.39 0.84
C SER A 139 -0.66 -7.59 -0.66
N SER A 140 -1.46 -8.44 -1.31
CA SER A 140 -1.44 -8.60 -2.77
C SER A 140 -1.78 -7.30 -3.50
N TYR A 141 -2.73 -6.52 -2.97
CA TYR A 141 -3.07 -5.20 -3.48
C TYR A 141 -1.87 -4.25 -3.41
N LEU A 142 -1.25 -4.11 -2.23
CA LEU A 142 -0.18 -3.12 -2.04
C LEU A 142 1.08 -3.52 -2.81
N ALA A 143 1.41 -4.81 -2.86
CA ALA A 143 2.49 -5.32 -3.70
C ALA A 143 2.25 -5.01 -5.18
N ALA A 144 1.01 -5.13 -5.67
CA ALA A 144 0.66 -4.79 -7.05
C ALA A 144 0.68 -3.29 -7.32
N LEU A 145 0.25 -2.46 -6.36
CA LEU A 145 0.36 -1.01 -6.47
C LEU A 145 1.82 -0.60 -6.68
N LEU A 146 2.71 -1.09 -5.81
CA LEU A 146 4.15 -0.84 -5.93
C LEU A 146 4.70 -1.37 -7.26
N LYS A 147 4.38 -2.60 -7.65
CA LYS A 147 4.78 -3.17 -8.94
C LYS A 147 4.30 -2.35 -10.14
N SER A 148 3.10 -1.77 -10.06
CA SER A 148 2.54 -0.97 -11.16
C SER A 148 3.29 0.33 -11.42
N VAL A 149 4.00 0.85 -10.41
CA VAL A 149 4.77 2.10 -10.50
C VAL A 149 6.27 1.83 -10.61
N MET A 150 6.79 0.90 -9.80
CA MET A 150 8.22 0.58 -9.72
C MET A 150 8.68 -0.42 -10.78
N GLY A 151 7.76 -1.18 -11.37
CA GLY A 151 8.06 -2.32 -12.25
C GLY A 151 8.42 -3.62 -11.50
N TYR A 152 8.67 -3.55 -10.20
CA TYR A 152 8.99 -4.69 -9.33
C TYR A 152 8.28 -4.60 -7.97
N VAL A 153 8.24 -5.72 -7.24
CA VAL A 153 7.75 -5.75 -5.85
C VAL A 153 8.97 -5.70 -4.93
N PRO A 154 9.08 -4.73 -4.00
CA PRO A 154 10.20 -4.71 -3.07
C PRO A 154 10.15 -5.93 -2.14
N ASP A 155 11.32 -6.50 -1.82
CA ASP A 155 11.41 -7.62 -0.88
C ASP A 155 11.07 -7.14 0.54
N VAL A 156 10.11 -7.80 1.17
CA VAL A 156 9.67 -7.48 2.52
C VAL A 156 9.82 -8.73 3.38
N LYS A 157 10.84 -8.71 4.24
CA LYS A 157 11.11 -9.77 5.21
C LYS A 157 11.23 -9.15 6.59
N VAL A 158 10.28 -9.50 7.46
CA VAL A 158 10.24 -9.02 8.85
C VAL A 158 10.38 -10.23 9.76
N ALA A 159 11.43 -10.25 10.59
CA ALA A 159 11.70 -11.36 11.49
C ALA A 159 10.51 -11.59 12.44
N GLY A 160 10.08 -12.84 12.58
CA GLY A 160 8.93 -13.22 13.41
C GLY A 160 7.55 -13.03 12.77
N TYR A 161 7.46 -12.41 11.60
CA TYR A 161 6.18 -12.12 10.94
C TYR A 161 6.10 -12.70 9.53
N GLN A 162 4.90 -12.67 8.96
CA GLN A 162 4.64 -13.02 7.56
C GLN A 162 3.71 -12.00 6.90
N ALA A 163 3.79 -11.89 5.58
CA ALA A 163 2.94 -10.99 4.78
C ALA A 163 2.32 -11.77 3.61
N PRO A 164 1.43 -12.75 3.90
CA PRO A 164 0.88 -13.63 2.88
C PRO A 164 0.20 -12.79 1.78
N GLY A 165 0.51 -13.11 0.53
CA GLY A 165 0.00 -12.40 -0.64
C GLY A 165 0.94 -11.33 -1.17
N TRP A 166 1.94 -10.90 -0.41
CA TRP A 166 2.99 -9.98 -0.90
C TRP A 166 3.78 -10.60 -2.05
N GLU A 167 4.06 -11.90 -1.96
CA GLU A 167 4.74 -12.70 -2.98
C GLU A 167 3.89 -12.96 -4.22
N ASN A 168 2.58 -12.69 -4.14
CA ASN A 168 1.62 -12.90 -5.23
C ASN A 168 0.82 -11.61 -5.46
N PRO A 169 1.43 -10.57 -6.08
CA PRO A 169 0.74 -9.32 -6.35
C PRO A 169 -0.47 -9.53 -7.25
N MET A 170 -1.51 -8.75 -7.03
CA MET A 170 -2.66 -8.70 -7.93
C MET A 170 -2.22 -8.39 -9.39
N PRO A 171 -2.95 -8.90 -10.39
CA PRO A 171 -2.72 -8.57 -11.80
C PRO A 171 -2.79 -7.06 -12.06
N LEU A 172 -1.84 -6.53 -12.83
CA LEU A 172 -1.73 -5.09 -13.06
C LEU A 172 -2.90 -4.49 -13.85
N HIS A 173 -3.71 -5.31 -14.53
CA HIS A 173 -4.92 -4.81 -15.20
C HIS A 173 -5.92 -4.18 -14.22
N PHE A 174 -5.89 -4.57 -12.94
CA PHE A 174 -6.72 -3.94 -11.91
C PHE A 174 -6.33 -2.48 -11.63
N PHE A 175 -5.13 -2.02 -12.00
CA PHE A 175 -4.61 -0.66 -11.73
C PHE A 175 -4.62 0.26 -12.97
N LYS A 176 -5.30 -0.16 -14.04
CA LYS A 176 -5.37 0.59 -15.30
C LYS A 176 -6.53 1.60 -15.38
N GLY A 177 -7.46 1.61 -14.41
CA GLY A 177 -8.66 2.44 -14.48
C GLY A 177 -9.72 1.93 -15.47
N GLU A 178 -9.45 0.81 -16.14
CA GLU A 178 -10.44 0.08 -16.93
C GLU A 178 -11.31 -0.71 -15.95
N ALA A 179 -12.36 -0.07 -15.43
CA ALA A 179 -13.47 -0.83 -14.89
C ALA A 179 -13.91 -1.81 -15.98
N LEU A 180 -13.76 -3.12 -15.71
CA LEU A 180 -14.47 -4.14 -16.47
C LEU A 180 -15.96 -3.83 -16.29
N ARG A 181 -16.52 -3.11 -17.27
CA ARG A 181 -17.96 -2.85 -17.40
C ARG A 181 -18.63 -4.09 -17.96
#